data_AF-A0A443PSP2-F1
#
_entry.id   AF-A0A443PSP2-F1
#
_cell.length_a   1.000
_cell.length_b   1.000
_cell.length_c   1.000
_cell.angle_alpha   90.00
_cell.angle_beta   90.00
_cell.angle_gamma   90.00
#
_symmetry.space_group_name_H-M   'P 1'
#
loop_
_entity.id
_entity.type
_entity.pdbx_description
1 polymer ?
#
loop_
_entity_poly.entity_id
_entity_poly.type
_entity_poly.pdbx_seq_one_letter_code
_entity_poly.pdbx_strand_id
1 'polypeptide(L)'
;MAVGKPLVEVALWLLVLCRGINSAFGSASNETKGVVLCNERERQALLKFKHALNASSSNALPSWVGDNCCRWEGVVCNNETWHVIQLDLHNISVPWQIGNISGLHHLDLHSNSLQIENLRWISNLSSLQYLDMASVNLSMVADWLQPINMIPSLSVLRLSSCGLRNFSTPLHFNLTSLVELDLSNNVLEGPILSLNFDFRAFVDFSSNRFVGPLPQNWSGIISFDLSNNFFSGPIDMRFGSTHFLFLSNNSLHGNISSLICNSSIVMLDLSRNYLTGQVPSCPEDFQSLSILDLSYNNLDGILPFFKYNLKWVLQLSHNNLSGVLPSSSMGAHSMLFVLDLSGNRLSGAIPRWLGGNTSVLVILNLRSNMFHGNIPPELSLLPSLQVLDLANNRLSGKIPTSFGNFTSLAMTPILVGNILPGFILPGGNSPIITYQEHLNLSNNNLSGRIPSGNQLQTLIDPSIYTGNYDLCGPPLPKPCSPEVVPQPSNTFHGEEEKDGTEHWLFYVVVALGFVAGFWLICGILIFSKTWRIAYFRFFDRLNERLDGFYVKMVATVMKKIKGFDDPYLE
;
A
#
# COMPACT_ATOMS: atom_id res chain seq x y z
N MET A 1 13.97 -30.83 -0.17
CA MET A 1 13.22 -30.69 1.10
C MET A 1 12.68 -29.27 1.18
N ALA A 2 11.37 -29.10 0.99
CA ALA A 2 10.65 -27.85 1.18
C ALA A 2 9.42 -28.16 2.03
N VAL A 3 9.61 -28.22 3.35
CA VAL A 3 8.53 -28.39 4.33
C VAL A 3 8.51 -27.13 5.16
N GLY A 4 7.62 -26.19 4.79
CA GLY A 4 7.55 -24.91 5.48
C GLY A 4 6.31 -24.07 5.20
N LYS A 5 5.51 -24.40 4.16
CA LYS A 5 4.28 -23.67 3.83
C LYS A 5 2.94 -24.33 4.20
N PRO A 6 2.79 -25.63 4.56
CA PRO A 6 1.47 -26.17 4.90
C PRO A 6 1.05 -25.94 6.37
N LEU A 7 1.97 -25.56 7.28
CA LEU A 7 1.66 -25.39 8.71
C LEU A 7 0.91 -24.10 9.04
N VAL A 8 1.14 -23.03 8.27
CA VAL A 8 0.49 -21.72 8.49
C VAL A 8 -0.93 -21.71 7.90
N GLU A 9 -1.14 -22.34 6.75
CA GLU A 9 -2.49 -22.49 6.17
C GLU A 9 -3.36 -23.42 7.01
N VAL A 10 -2.81 -24.53 7.53
CA VAL A 10 -3.55 -25.40 8.44
C VAL A 10 -3.86 -24.68 9.76
N ALA A 11 -2.95 -23.86 10.30
CA ALA A 11 -3.23 -23.04 11.49
C ALA A 11 -4.34 -21.99 11.25
N LEU A 12 -4.40 -21.38 10.06
CA LEU A 12 -5.47 -20.44 9.69
C LEU A 12 -6.84 -21.14 9.56
N TRP A 13 -6.88 -22.33 8.96
CA TRP A 13 -8.11 -23.12 8.84
C TRP A 13 -8.64 -23.59 10.21
N LEU A 14 -7.74 -23.88 11.15
CA LEU A 14 -8.10 -24.24 12.53
C LEU A 14 -8.58 -23.06 13.38
N LEU A 15 -8.08 -21.85 13.11
CA LEU A 15 -8.56 -20.61 13.73
C LEU A 15 -9.97 -20.22 13.24
N VAL A 16 -10.29 -20.47 11.97
CA VAL A 16 -11.62 -20.23 11.40
C VAL A 16 -12.65 -21.21 11.96
N LEU A 17 -12.30 -22.49 12.12
CA LEU A 17 -13.17 -23.49 12.75
C LEU A 17 -13.45 -23.22 14.24
N CYS A 18 -12.48 -22.66 14.99
CA CYS A 18 -12.67 -22.28 16.39
C CYS A 18 -13.55 -21.02 16.58
N ARG A 19 -13.60 -20.10 15.61
CA ARG A 19 -14.52 -18.94 15.67
C ARG A 19 -15.99 -19.31 15.44
N GLY A 20 -16.27 -20.43 14.76
CA GLY A 20 -17.62 -20.90 14.49
C GLY A 20 -18.37 -21.52 15.68
N ILE A 21 -17.69 -21.86 16.78
CA ILE A 21 -18.29 -22.60 17.92
C ILE A 21 -18.72 -21.67 19.08
N ASN A 22 -18.34 -20.39 19.05
CA ASN A 22 -18.73 -19.41 20.08
C ASN A 22 -20.13 -18.80 19.89
N SER A 23 -20.83 -19.11 18.78
CA SER A 23 -22.18 -18.60 18.52
C SER A 23 -23.30 -19.42 19.19
N ALA A 24 -22.99 -20.49 19.94
CA ALA A 24 -24.01 -21.41 20.46
C ALA A 24 -24.27 -21.39 21.97
N PHE A 25 -23.48 -20.71 22.81
CA PHE A 25 -23.73 -20.71 24.27
C PHE A 25 -23.34 -19.39 24.94
N GLY A 26 -24.33 -18.49 25.08
CA GLY A 26 -24.23 -17.31 25.93
C GLY A 26 -24.28 -17.66 27.42
N SER A 27 -23.57 -16.89 28.25
CA SER A 27 -23.78 -16.88 29.70
C SER A 27 -24.33 -15.53 30.13
N ALA A 28 -25.55 -15.55 30.67
CA ALA A 28 -26.16 -14.44 31.39
C ALA A 28 -25.52 -14.31 32.78
N SER A 29 -25.21 -13.08 33.20
CA SER A 29 -25.00 -12.72 34.60
C SER A 29 -25.84 -11.48 34.91
N ASN A 30 -26.85 -11.66 35.77
CA ASN A 30 -27.70 -10.60 36.30
C ASN A 30 -27.00 -9.92 37.48
N GLU A 31 -26.67 -8.64 37.32
CA GLU A 31 -26.58 -7.70 38.44
C GLU A 31 -27.44 -6.47 38.11
N THR A 32 -28.44 -6.23 38.95
CA THR A 32 -29.35 -5.10 38.88
C THR A 32 -28.63 -3.81 39.28
N LYS A 33 -28.11 -3.07 38.29
CA LYS A 33 -27.82 -1.64 38.40
C LYS A 33 -28.95 -0.85 37.76
N GLY A 34 -29.33 0.27 38.40
CA GLY A 34 -30.43 1.15 37.99
C GLY A 34 -30.43 1.40 36.49
N VAL A 35 -31.63 1.41 35.90
CA VAL A 35 -31.83 1.48 34.45
C VAL A 35 -31.24 2.79 33.94
N VAL A 36 -30.04 2.71 33.40
CA VAL A 36 -29.41 3.78 32.64
C VAL A 36 -30.28 4.03 31.41
N LEU A 37 -30.81 5.24 31.29
CA LEU A 37 -31.72 5.66 30.24
C LEU A 37 -31.02 6.72 29.38
N CYS A 38 -31.09 6.52 28.06
CA CYS A 38 -30.64 7.50 27.07
C CYS A 38 -31.47 8.79 27.20
N ASN A 39 -30.89 9.93 26.85
CA ASN A 39 -31.61 11.20 26.85
C ASN A 39 -32.87 11.11 25.97
N GLU A 40 -34.05 11.37 26.55
CA GLU A 40 -35.32 11.15 25.85
C GLU A 40 -35.45 12.00 24.58
N ARG A 41 -34.87 13.20 24.51
CA ARG A 41 -34.90 14.02 23.29
C ARG A 41 -34.08 13.39 22.16
N GLU A 42 -32.90 12.87 22.50
CA GLU A 42 -32.01 12.20 21.55
C GLU A 42 -32.61 10.86 21.10
N ARG A 43 -33.15 10.08 22.05
CA ARG A 43 -33.89 8.85 21.76
C ARG A 43 -35.06 9.10 20.80
N GLN A 44 -35.86 10.14 21.06
CA GLN A 44 -36.98 10.51 20.19
C GLN A 44 -36.51 10.99 18.82
N ALA A 45 -35.36 11.69 18.72
CA ALA A 45 -34.76 12.05 17.44
C ALA A 45 -34.34 10.80 16.65
N LEU A 46 -33.68 9.85 17.30
CA LEU A 46 -33.26 8.57 16.72
C LEU A 46 -34.46 7.67 16.33
N LEU A 47 -35.57 7.69 17.08
CA LEU A 47 -36.78 6.95 16.72
C LEU A 47 -37.52 7.57 15.54
N LYS A 48 -37.60 8.91 15.48
CA LYS A 48 -38.12 9.61 14.30
C LYS A 48 -37.29 9.29 13.06
N PHE A 49 -35.97 9.24 13.23
CA PHE A 49 -35.02 8.83 12.22
C PHE A 49 -35.30 7.40 11.73
N LYS A 50 -35.39 6.41 12.64
CA LYS A 50 -35.78 5.03 12.33
C LYS A 50 -37.13 4.95 11.58
N HIS A 51 -38.12 5.73 11.98
CA HIS A 51 -39.42 5.74 11.33
C HIS A 51 -39.36 6.25 9.89
N ALA A 52 -38.63 7.32 9.63
CA ALA A 52 -38.44 7.83 8.27
C ALA A 52 -37.62 6.87 7.39
N LEU A 53 -36.82 5.97 7.97
CA LEU A 53 -36.16 4.88 7.25
C LEU A 53 -37.06 3.71 6.87
N ASN A 54 -37.91 3.30 7.81
CA ASN A 54 -38.86 2.22 7.56
C ASN A 54 -39.91 2.59 6.50
N ALA A 55 -40.07 3.88 6.17
CA ALA A 55 -40.88 4.33 5.05
C ALA A 55 -40.25 4.03 3.68
N SER A 56 -38.93 3.81 3.62
CA SER A 56 -38.16 3.59 2.39
C SER A 56 -37.68 2.14 2.23
N SER A 57 -37.44 1.41 3.32
CA SER A 57 -37.13 -0.03 3.29
C SER A 57 -37.74 -0.74 4.49
N SER A 58 -38.36 -1.90 4.29
CA SER A 58 -38.93 -2.64 5.42
C SER A 58 -37.82 -3.19 6.31
N ASN A 59 -37.83 -2.80 7.58
CA ASN A 59 -36.99 -3.35 8.67
C ASN A 59 -35.58 -2.76 8.83
N ALA A 60 -35.40 -1.46 8.52
CA ALA A 60 -34.17 -0.72 8.79
C ALA A 60 -33.94 -0.58 10.32
N LEU A 61 -32.70 -0.81 10.76
CA LEU A 61 -32.23 -0.67 12.17
C LEU A 61 -33.01 -1.56 13.18
N PRO A 62 -32.92 -2.89 13.06
CA PRO A 62 -33.68 -3.82 13.91
C PRO A 62 -33.27 -3.75 15.39
N SER A 63 -32.01 -3.39 15.71
CA SER A 63 -31.50 -3.27 17.07
C SER A 63 -32.01 -2.03 17.83
N TRP A 64 -32.61 -1.06 17.13
CA TRP A 64 -33.07 0.21 17.69
C TRP A 64 -34.44 0.06 18.37
N VAL A 65 -34.49 -0.67 19.49
CA VAL A 65 -35.71 -0.98 20.24
C VAL A 65 -35.45 -0.78 21.74
N GLY A 66 -36.48 -0.35 22.48
CA GLY A 66 -36.41 -0.12 23.92
C GLY A 66 -36.05 1.31 24.32
N ASP A 67 -35.74 1.50 25.61
CA ASP A 67 -35.62 2.84 26.20
C ASP A 67 -34.17 3.33 26.32
N ASN A 68 -33.19 2.44 26.24
CA ASN A 68 -31.77 2.81 26.30
C ASN A 68 -31.14 2.79 24.91
N CYS A 69 -31.16 3.94 24.23
CA CYS A 69 -30.58 4.11 22.91
C CYS A 69 -29.07 3.85 22.85
N CYS A 70 -28.34 3.98 23.98
CA CYS A 70 -26.91 3.72 24.04
C CYS A 70 -26.54 2.23 23.91
N ARG A 71 -27.53 1.34 23.84
CA ARG A 71 -27.36 -0.08 23.53
C ARG A 71 -27.69 -0.43 22.07
N TRP A 72 -28.13 0.56 21.29
CA TRP A 72 -28.47 0.35 19.90
C TRP A 72 -27.19 0.23 19.08
N GLU A 73 -27.22 -0.66 18.09
CA GLU A 73 -26.09 -0.85 17.18
C GLU A 73 -25.79 0.47 16.46
N GLY A 74 -24.51 0.83 16.39
CA GLY A 74 -24.06 2.09 15.80
C GLY A 74 -24.24 3.34 16.68
N VAL A 75 -24.83 3.25 17.89
CA VAL A 75 -25.00 4.40 18.79
C VAL A 75 -24.01 4.32 19.95
N VAL A 76 -23.17 5.33 20.09
CA VAL A 76 -22.20 5.44 21.19
C VAL A 76 -22.50 6.69 22.02
N CYS A 77 -22.60 6.51 23.33
CA CYS A 77 -22.89 7.57 24.29
C CYS A 77 -21.68 7.88 25.18
N ASN A 78 -21.66 9.10 25.73
CA ASN A 78 -20.73 9.48 26.78
C ASN A 78 -21.01 8.66 28.07
N ASN A 79 -19.99 8.09 28.68
CA ASN A 79 -20.12 7.20 29.85
C ASN A 79 -20.50 7.92 31.16
N GLU A 80 -20.39 9.25 31.20
CA GLU A 80 -20.75 10.06 32.36
C GLU A 80 -22.12 10.74 32.16
N THR A 81 -22.34 11.31 30.96
CA THR A 81 -23.51 12.15 30.69
C THR A 81 -24.63 11.43 29.93
N TRP A 82 -24.34 10.24 29.39
CA TRP A 82 -25.28 9.40 28.62
C TRP A 82 -25.89 10.06 27.38
N HIS A 83 -25.28 11.15 26.92
CA HIS A 83 -25.59 11.79 25.65
C HIS A 83 -24.96 11.04 24.49
N VAL A 84 -25.65 10.99 23.35
CA VAL A 84 -25.15 10.40 22.10
C VAL A 84 -24.02 11.26 21.54
N ILE A 85 -22.82 10.69 21.40
CA ILE A 85 -21.61 11.39 20.94
C ILE A 85 -21.09 10.89 19.60
N GLN A 86 -21.39 9.63 19.26
CA GLN A 86 -21.00 9.03 17.99
C GLN A 86 -22.15 8.20 17.44
N LEU A 87 -22.33 8.33 16.13
CA LEU A 87 -23.30 7.58 15.36
C LEU A 87 -22.59 6.97 14.15
N ASP A 88 -22.62 5.65 14.06
CA ASP A 88 -22.10 4.88 12.93
C ASP A 88 -23.28 4.18 12.26
N LEU A 89 -23.64 4.66 11.07
CA LEU A 89 -24.77 4.18 10.29
C LEU A 89 -24.35 3.63 8.93
N HIS A 90 -23.15 3.08 8.80
CA HIS A 90 -22.70 2.55 7.52
C HIS A 90 -23.72 1.55 6.92
N ASN A 91 -23.98 1.68 5.62
CA ASN A 91 -24.84 0.80 4.82
C ASN A 91 -26.37 0.83 5.13
N ILE A 92 -26.93 1.99 5.50
CA ILE A 92 -28.36 2.22 5.77
C ILE A 92 -28.83 3.49 5.04
N SER A 93 -30.08 3.54 4.56
CA SER A 93 -30.69 4.84 4.22
C SER A 93 -30.70 5.74 5.48
N VAL A 94 -30.75 7.07 5.37
CA VAL A 94 -30.65 8.07 6.47
C VAL A 94 -31.47 9.30 6.06
N PRO A 95 -32.58 9.64 6.75
CA PRO A 95 -33.32 10.87 6.51
C PRO A 95 -32.70 12.07 7.24
N TRP A 96 -32.95 13.27 6.72
CA TRP A 96 -32.32 14.54 7.10
C TRP A 96 -32.55 15.03 8.55
N GLN A 97 -33.34 14.33 9.38
CA GLN A 97 -33.69 14.77 10.74
C GLN A 97 -32.57 14.55 11.80
N ILE A 98 -31.39 14.05 11.41
CA ILE A 98 -30.25 13.81 12.31
C ILE A 98 -29.64 15.09 12.88
N GLY A 99 -29.84 16.23 12.22
CA GLY A 99 -29.34 17.55 12.63
C GLY A 99 -29.93 18.09 13.95
N ASN A 100 -30.75 17.31 14.67
CA ASN A 100 -31.32 17.69 15.96
C ASN A 100 -30.51 17.16 17.17
N ILE A 101 -29.42 16.43 16.92
CA ILE A 101 -28.51 15.88 17.94
C ILE A 101 -27.27 16.80 18.04
N SER A 102 -27.44 17.99 18.61
CA SER A 102 -26.41 19.04 18.61
C SER A 102 -25.12 18.70 19.39
N GLY A 103 -25.14 17.64 20.21
CA GLY A 103 -23.99 17.13 20.97
C GLY A 103 -23.12 16.12 20.23
N LEU A 104 -23.44 15.80 18.97
CA LEU A 104 -22.71 14.80 18.20
C LEU A 104 -21.31 15.30 17.83
N HIS A 105 -20.27 14.49 18.13
CA HIS A 105 -18.89 14.79 17.78
C HIS A 105 -18.43 14.01 16.54
N HIS A 106 -18.98 12.82 16.32
CA HIS A 106 -18.58 11.93 15.23
C HIS A 106 -19.82 11.40 14.51
N LEU A 107 -19.87 11.63 13.20
CA LEU A 107 -20.93 11.15 12.33
C LEU A 107 -20.34 10.41 11.14
N ASP A 108 -20.63 9.10 11.06
CA ASP A 108 -20.26 8.27 9.92
C ASP A 108 -21.52 7.82 9.17
N LEU A 109 -21.60 8.25 7.92
CA LEU A 109 -22.66 7.97 6.96
C LEU A 109 -22.12 7.27 5.70
N HIS A 110 -20.93 6.65 5.77
CA HIS A 110 -20.28 6.01 4.64
C HIS A 110 -21.18 4.99 3.92
N SER A 111 -21.13 4.99 2.57
CA SER A 111 -21.79 4.02 1.69
C SER A 111 -23.31 3.91 1.90
N ASN A 112 -23.93 5.01 2.31
CA ASN A 112 -25.36 5.07 2.54
C ASN A 112 -26.13 5.48 1.28
N SER A 113 -27.28 4.83 1.04
CA SER A 113 -28.19 5.18 -0.05
C SER A 113 -29.05 6.41 0.32
N LEU A 114 -28.39 7.57 0.46
CA LEU A 114 -29.05 8.81 0.87
C LEU A 114 -29.33 9.67 -0.33
N GLN A 115 -30.61 9.98 -0.56
CA GLN A 115 -30.98 11.10 -1.40
C GLN A 115 -30.99 12.35 -0.52
N ILE A 116 -29.86 13.07 -0.51
CA ILE A 116 -29.72 14.33 0.22
C ILE A 116 -29.95 15.47 -0.76
N GLU A 117 -31.06 16.19 -0.58
CA GLU A 117 -31.36 17.38 -1.39
C GLU A 117 -30.54 18.60 -0.94
N ASN A 118 -30.15 18.68 0.34
CA ASN A 118 -29.29 19.74 0.87
C ASN A 118 -28.57 19.35 2.17
N LEU A 119 -27.47 20.05 2.49
CA LEU A 119 -26.64 19.82 3.69
C LEU A 119 -26.89 20.84 4.82
N ARG A 120 -27.99 21.60 4.79
CA ARG A 120 -28.25 22.64 5.80
C ARG A 120 -28.45 22.09 7.22
N TRP A 121 -28.77 20.82 7.36
CA TRP A 121 -28.93 20.19 8.66
C TRP A 121 -27.58 20.02 9.40
N ILE A 122 -26.46 19.94 8.70
CA ILE A 122 -25.13 19.75 9.30
C ILE A 122 -24.72 21.00 10.09
N SER A 123 -25.14 22.20 9.67
CA SER A 123 -24.82 23.44 10.40
C SER A 123 -25.41 23.50 11.81
N ASN A 124 -26.36 22.61 12.15
CA ASN A 124 -26.90 22.50 13.51
C ASN A 124 -26.04 21.60 14.42
N LEU A 125 -25.05 20.88 13.87
CA LEU A 125 -24.14 20.01 14.59
C LEU A 125 -22.87 20.79 14.97
N SER A 126 -23.03 21.82 15.79
CA SER A 126 -21.93 22.75 16.14
C SER A 126 -20.75 22.10 16.89
N SER A 127 -20.94 20.91 17.46
CA SER A 127 -19.91 20.16 18.19
C SER A 127 -19.19 19.12 17.32
N LEU A 128 -19.54 19.01 16.03
CA LEU A 128 -19.06 17.96 15.15
C LEU A 128 -17.58 18.13 14.82
N GLN A 129 -16.79 17.08 15.07
CA GLN A 129 -15.36 17.03 14.84
C GLN A 129 -15.00 16.08 13.68
N TYR A 130 -15.82 15.05 13.46
CA TYR A 130 -15.62 14.06 12.42
C TYR A 130 -16.91 13.89 11.61
N LEU A 131 -16.80 14.04 10.29
CA LEU A 131 -17.87 13.75 9.35
C LEU A 131 -17.34 12.90 8.20
N ASP A 132 -17.86 11.68 8.08
CA ASP A 132 -17.66 10.82 6.91
C ASP A 132 -19.00 10.62 6.20
N MET A 133 -19.06 11.04 4.93
CA MET A 133 -20.18 10.77 4.05
C MET A 133 -19.71 10.18 2.72
N ALA A 134 -18.54 9.51 2.71
CA ALA A 134 -17.99 8.94 1.50
C ALA A 134 -19.00 7.98 0.83
N SER A 135 -19.09 8.03 -0.49
CA SER A 135 -20.03 7.27 -1.33
C SER A 135 -21.52 7.62 -1.14
N VAL A 136 -21.84 8.73 -0.45
CA VAL A 136 -23.21 9.26 -0.40
C VAL A 136 -23.49 10.12 -1.64
N ASN A 137 -24.64 9.93 -2.29
CA ASN A 137 -24.99 10.73 -3.47
C ASN A 137 -25.33 12.18 -3.09
N LEU A 138 -24.38 13.08 -3.32
CA LEU A 138 -24.50 14.54 -3.15
C LEU A 138 -24.52 15.27 -4.50
N SER A 139 -24.76 14.57 -5.62
CA SER A 139 -24.63 15.16 -6.96
C SER A 139 -25.60 16.30 -7.26
N MET A 140 -26.69 16.40 -6.48
CA MET A 140 -27.68 17.48 -6.56
C MET A 140 -27.40 18.65 -5.61
N VAL A 141 -26.43 18.51 -4.69
CA VAL A 141 -26.11 19.54 -3.70
C VAL A 141 -25.11 20.53 -4.30
N ALA A 142 -25.61 21.69 -4.73
CA ALA A 142 -24.77 22.76 -5.30
C ALA A 142 -23.95 23.51 -4.23
N ASP A 143 -24.53 23.76 -3.05
CA ASP A 143 -23.96 24.63 -2.00
C ASP A 143 -23.40 23.84 -0.81
N TRP A 144 -22.72 22.73 -1.06
CA TRP A 144 -22.24 21.83 0.01
C TRP A 144 -21.17 22.47 0.92
N LEU A 145 -20.41 23.44 0.39
CA LEU A 145 -19.34 24.14 1.11
C LEU A 145 -19.85 25.07 2.21
N GLN A 146 -20.94 25.79 1.97
CA GLN A 146 -21.41 26.82 2.90
C GLN A 146 -21.82 26.23 4.26
N PRO A 147 -22.60 25.13 4.35
CA PRO A 147 -22.93 24.50 5.62
C PRO A 147 -21.72 23.96 6.38
N ILE A 148 -20.71 23.43 5.67
CA ILE A 148 -19.51 22.89 6.29
C ILE A 148 -18.65 23.99 6.91
N ASN A 149 -18.49 25.13 6.23
CA ASN A 149 -17.77 26.29 6.76
C ASN A 149 -18.42 26.89 8.03
N MET A 150 -19.65 26.49 8.38
CA MET A 150 -20.31 26.91 9.63
C MET A 150 -19.93 26.05 10.84
N ILE A 151 -19.04 25.06 10.68
CA ILE A 151 -18.67 24.09 11.72
C ILE A 151 -17.19 24.25 12.06
N PRO A 152 -16.82 25.21 12.94
CA PRO A 152 -15.42 25.52 13.22
C PRO A 152 -14.70 24.44 14.04
N SER A 153 -15.43 23.47 14.60
CA SER A 153 -14.92 22.34 15.37
C SER A 153 -14.49 21.16 14.49
N LEU A 154 -14.82 21.19 13.19
CA LEU A 154 -14.59 20.08 12.29
C LEU A 154 -13.09 19.85 12.08
N SER A 155 -12.65 18.63 12.30
CA SER A 155 -11.24 18.21 12.19
C SER A 155 -11.03 17.19 11.07
N VAL A 156 -12.01 16.32 10.82
CA VAL A 156 -11.98 15.33 9.74
C VAL A 156 -13.23 15.48 8.88
N LEU A 157 -13.03 15.63 7.58
CA LEU A 157 -14.10 15.66 6.59
C LEU A 157 -13.80 14.71 5.43
N ARG A 158 -14.65 13.71 5.23
CA ARG A 158 -14.58 12.79 4.09
C ARG A 158 -15.85 12.84 3.26
N LEU A 159 -15.72 13.25 2.01
CA LEU A 159 -16.80 13.35 1.03
C LEU A 159 -16.37 12.70 -0.30
N SER A 160 -15.56 11.64 -0.25
CA SER A 160 -15.10 10.96 -1.46
C SER A 160 -16.23 10.21 -2.17
N SER A 161 -16.17 10.12 -3.49
CA SER A 161 -17.18 9.40 -4.30
C SER A 161 -18.62 9.91 -4.14
N CYS A 162 -18.81 11.22 -3.90
CA CYS A 162 -20.13 11.81 -3.63
C CYS A 162 -20.81 12.44 -4.86
N GLY A 163 -20.12 12.54 -5.99
CA GLY A 163 -20.64 13.19 -7.21
C GLY A 163 -20.67 14.72 -7.16
N LEU A 164 -19.89 15.35 -6.28
CA LEU A 164 -19.81 16.80 -6.12
C LEU A 164 -19.28 17.47 -7.40
N ARG A 165 -19.86 18.61 -7.82
CA ARG A 165 -19.51 19.33 -9.07
C ARG A 165 -18.95 20.73 -8.85
N ASN A 166 -19.59 21.51 -7.98
CA ASN A 166 -19.22 22.90 -7.76
C ASN A 166 -18.09 23.02 -6.74
N PHE A 167 -16.91 23.36 -7.24
CA PHE A 167 -15.82 23.92 -6.44
C PHE A 167 -15.71 25.45 -6.61
N SER A 168 -16.62 26.05 -7.39
CA SER A 168 -16.44 27.40 -7.90
C SER A 168 -16.86 28.49 -6.92
N THR A 169 -15.90 29.39 -6.65
CA THR A 169 -15.99 30.83 -6.33
C THR A 169 -15.33 31.30 -5.01
N PRO A 170 -14.76 32.52 -5.00
CA PRO A 170 -13.59 32.92 -4.24
C PRO A 170 -13.95 33.52 -2.88
N LEU A 171 -14.45 32.68 -1.99
CA LEU A 171 -14.50 32.96 -0.57
C LEU A 171 -13.57 31.96 0.10
N HIS A 172 -12.60 32.49 0.84
CA HIS A 172 -11.48 31.73 1.39
C HIS A 172 -11.97 30.46 2.08
N PHE A 173 -11.46 29.30 1.65
CA PHE A 173 -11.52 28.08 2.43
C PHE A 173 -10.82 28.35 3.76
N ASN A 174 -11.59 28.62 4.81
CA ASN A 174 -11.06 28.75 6.15
C ASN A 174 -11.29 27.44 6.90
N LEU A 175 -10.55 26.42 6.46
CA LEU A 175 -10.59 25.07 7.02
C LEU A 175 -9.45 24.87 8.03
N THR A 176 -9.12 25.92 8.78
CA THR A 176 -7.95 25.94 9.65
C THR A 176 -7.98 24.87 10.74
N SER A 177 -9.17 24.42 11.14
CA SER A 177 -9.37 23.33 12.10
C SER A 177 -9.18 21.93 11.52
N LEU A 178 -9.21 21.77 10.18
CA LEU A 178 -9.11 20.46 9.54
C LEU A 178 -7.70 19.91 9.60
N VAL A 179 -7.62 18.64 9.99
CA VAL A 179 -6.44 17.79 9.92
C VAL A 179 -6.56 16.81 8.75
N GLU A 180 -7.77 16.48 8.33
CA GLU A 180 -8.02 15.59 7.19
C GLU A 180 -9.17 16.10 6.32
N LEU A 181 -8.93 16.17 5.01
CA LEU A 181 -9.90 16.53 3.99
C LEU A 181 -9.79 15.56 2.81
N ASP A 182 -10.80 14.71 2.63
CA ASP A 182 -10.92 13.82 1.47
C ASP A 182 -12.10 14.25 0.59
N LEU A 183 -11.80 14.77 -0.60
CA LEU A 183 -12.75 15.10 -1.65
C LEU A 183 -12.50 14.24 -2.90
N SER A 184 -11.79 13.12 -2.77
CA SER A 184 -11.39 12.30 -3.90
C SER A 184 -12.58 11.70 -4.67
N ASN A 185 -12.35 11.31 -5.92
CA ASN A 185 -13.35 10.59 -6.73
C ASN A 185 -14.67 11.37 -6.91
N ASN A 186 -14.59 12.69 -7.09
CA ASN A 186 -15.75 13.53 -7.37
C ASN A 186 -15.69 14.10 -8.80
N VAL A 187 -16.51 15.10 -9.11
CA VAL A 187 -16.60 15.76 -10.41
C VAL A 187 -16.23 17.25 -10.26
N LEU A 188 -15.40 17.58 -9.26
CA LEU A 188 -15.03 18.96 -8.94
C LEU A 188 -14.18 19.54 -10.07
N GLU A 189 -14.55 20.73 -10.54
CA GLU A 189 -13.89 21.41 -11.66
C GLU A 189 -13.41 22.83 -11.31
N GLY A 190 -12.53 23.36 -12.16
CA GLY A 190 -11.94 24.70 -12.01
C GLY A 190 -10.53 24.69 -11.43
N PRO A 191 -9.90 25.88 -11.29
CA PRO A 191 -8.58 26.01 -10.71
C PRO A 191 -8.61 26.05 -9.18
N ILE A 192 -7.55 25.53 -8.56
CA ILE A 192 -7.32 25.67 -7.12
C ILE A 192 -6.37 26.85 -6.91
N LEU A 193 -6.91 27.97 -6.41
CA LEU A 193 -6.13 29.21 -6.26
C LEU A 193 -5.25 29.20 -5.01
N SER A 194 -5.81 28.84 -3.85
CA SER A 194 -5.07 28.74 -2.60
C SER A 194 -5.78 27.82 -1.60
N LEU A 195 -4.97 27.14 -0.79
CA LEU A 195 -5.42 26.37 0.36
C LEU A 195 -4.60 26.82 1.58
N ASN A 196 -5.26 27.04 2.71
CA ASN A 196 -4.57 27.42 3.94
C ASN A 196 -5.06 26.58 5.11
N PHE A 197 -4.12 25.87 5.75
CA PHE A 197 -4.37 25.05 6.93
C PHE A 197 -3.44 25.52 8.05
N ASP A 198 -3.96 25.63 9.27
CA ASP A 198 -3.14 26.04 10.44
C ASP A 198 -2.33 24.85 11.01
N PHE A 199 -2.78 23.62 10.73
CA PHE A 199 -2.15 22.37 11.19
C PHE A 199 -1.66 21.50 10.04
N ARG A 200 -0.88 20.47 10.38
CA ARG A 200 -0.38 19.42 9.44
C ARG A 200 -1.56 18.64 8.86
N ALA A 201 -2.07 19.08 7.73
CA ALA A 201 -3.26 18.52 7.09
C ALA A 201 -2.94 17.45 6.04
N PHE A 202 -3.76 16.41 6.01
CA PHE A 202 -3.84 15.41 4.94
C PHE A 202 -4.98 15.82 4.00
N VAL A 203 -4.65 16.07 2.74
CA VAL A 203 -5.60 16.56 1.74
C VAL A 203 -5.59 15.63 0.53
N ASP A 204 -6.73 15.06 0.20
CA ASP A 204 -6.92 14.20 -0.97
C ASP A 204 -7.97 14.79 -1.92
N PHE A 205 -7.50 15.29 -3.05
CA PHE A 205 -8.28 15.82 -4.16
C PHE A 205 -8.17 14.95 -5.41
N SER A 206 -7.68 13.72 -5.27
CA SER A 206 -7.43 12.81 -6.38
C SER A 206 -8.72 12.47 -7.15
N SER A 207 -8.58 12.09 -8.42
CA SER A 207 -9.70 11.61 -9.26
C SER A 207 -10.85 12.62 -9.35
N ASN A 208 -10.52 13.86 -9.72
CA ASN A 208 -11.46 14.94 -9.95
C ASN A 208 -11.29 15.54 -11.37
N ARG A 209 -11.82 16.74 -11.63
CA ARG A 209 -11.68 17.46 -12.90
C ARG A 209 -11.01 18.82 -12.73
N PHE A 210 -10.14 18.97 -11.74
CA PHE A 210 -9.41 20.22 -11.52
C PHE A 210 -8.50 20.56 -12.71
N VAL A 211 -8.43 21.84 -13.06
CA VAL A 211 -7.70 22.34 -14.24
C VAL A 211 -6.78 23.51 -13.87
N GLY A 212 -5.90 23.89 -14.79
CA GLY A 212 -5.02 25.05 -14.61
C GLY A 212 -3.73 24.72 -13.87
N PRO A 213 -2.94 25.74 -13.48
CA PRO A 213 -1.69 25.55 -12.76
C PRO A 213 -1.93 25.00 -11.36
N LEU A 214 -0.88 24.37 -10.82
CA LEU A 214 -0.88 23.95 -9.43
C LEU A 214 -0.98 25.16 -8.47
N PRO A 215 -1.59 25.01 -7.28
CA PRO A 215 -1.80 26.13 -6.36
C PRO A 215 -0.48 26.68 -5.84
N GLN A 216 -0.31 28.00 -5.71
CA GLN A 216 0.98 28.58 -5.31
C GLN A 216 1.32 28.44 -3.82
N ASN A 217 0.33 28.18 -2.95
CA ASN A 217 0.53 28.11 -1.50
C ASN A 217 -0.19 26.89 -0.90
N TRP A 218 0.58 26.02 -0.25
CA TRP A 218 0.14 24.80 0.44
C TRP A 218 0.53 24.80 1.92
N SER A 219 0.55 25.98 2.55
CA SER A 219 0.92 26.10 3.96
C SER A 219 0.06 25.19 4.85
N GLY A 220 0.72 24.47 5.75
CA GLY A 220 0.09 23.50 6.65
C GLY A 220 -0.15 22.12 6.04
N ILE A 221 -0.05 21.92 4.72
CA ILE A 221 -0.28 20.59 4.14
C ILE A 221 0.95 19.71 4.35
N ILE A 222 0.75 18.51 4.90
CA ILE A 222 1.81 17.49 5.06
C ILE A 222 1.72 16.40 4.00
N SER A 223 0.50 16.04 3.59
CA SER A 223 0.22 15.08 2.52
C SER A 223 -0.78 15.70 1.57
N PHE A 224 -0.43 15.76 0.29
CA PHE A 224 -1.31 16.30 -0.74
C PHE A 224 -1.41 15.34 -1.92
N ASP A 225 -2.59 14.78 -2.11
CA ASP A 225 -2.92 14.00 -3.31
C ASP A 225 -3.75 14.85 -4.29
N LEU A 226 -3.15 15.11 -5.45
CA LEU A 226 -3.73 15.83 -6.59
C LEU A 226 -3.75 14.93 -7.84
N SER A 227 -3.52 13.63 -7.67
CA SER A 227 -3.43 12.68 -8.78
C SER A 227 -4.73 12.56 -9.57
N ASN A 228 -4.67 12.08 -10.80
CA ASN A 228 -5.84 11.82 -11.65
C ASN A 228 -6.73 13.07 -11.82
N ASN A 229 -6.13 14.17 -12.28
CA ASN A 229 -6.79 15.45 -12.56
C ASN A 229 -6.31 16.00 -13.92
N PHE A 230 -6.62 17.26 -14.23
CA PHE A 230 -6.18 17.96 -15.46
C PHE A 230 -5.28 19.17 -15.15
N PHE A 231 -4.51 19.14 -14.06
CA PHE A 231 -3.55 20.20 -13.76
C PHE A 231 -2.50 20.29 -14.87
N SER A 232 -2.11 21.51 -15.24
CA SER A 232 -1.18 21.78 -16.33
C SER A 232 -0.23 22.91 -15.99
N GLY A 233 0.86 23.05 -16.74
CA GLY A 233 1.89 24.04 -16.49
C GLY A 233 3.15 23.44 -15.87
N PRO A 234 4.17 24.28 -15.63
CA PRO A 234 5.44 23.87 -15.05
C PRO A 234 5.35 23.59 -13.55
N ILE A 235 6.36 22.87 -13.04
CA ILE A 235 6.58 22.65 -11.61
C ILE A 235 7.61 23.69 -11.13
N ASP A 236 7.13 24.89 -10.81
CA ASP A 236 7.96 26.06 -10.45
C ASP A 236 7.73 26.54 -9.00
N MET A 237 7.09 25.71 -8.17
CA MET A 237 6.62 26.11 -6.84
C MET A 237 7.56 25.67 -5.72
N ARG A 238 7.37 26.30 -4.55
CA ARG A 238 7.98 25.88 -3.29
C ARG A 238 7.01 24.94 -2.56
N PHE A 239 7.41 23.70 -2.34
CA PHE A 239 6.59 22.65 -1.72
C PHE A 239 6.30 22.85 -0.22
N GLY A 240 6.73 23.97 0.37
CA GLY A 240 6.49 24.29 1.79
C GLY A 240 6.95 23.18 2.73
N SER A 241 6.06 22.80 3.66
CA SER A 241 6.23 21.73 4.65
C SER A 241 5.71 20.36 4.18
N THR A 242 5.43 20.19 2.88
CA THR A 242 4.82 18.96 2.34
C THR A 242 5.83 17.82 2.36
N HIS A 243 5.45 16.69 2.93
CA HIS A 243 6.27 15.47 2.99
C HIS A 243 5.84 14.42 1.96
N PHE A 244 4.55 14.35 1.63
CA PHE A 244 4.00 13.40 0.67
C PHE A 244 3.23 14.16 -0.40
N LEU A 245 3.65 14.05 -1.66
CA LEU A 245 3.06 14.77 -2.77
C LEU A 245 2.79 13.82 -3.94
N PHE A 246 1.52 13.70 -4.30
CA PHE A 246 1.05 12.87 -5.41
C PHE A 246 0.44 13.78 -6.48
N LEU A 247 1.02 13.74 -7.66
CA LEU A 247 0.68 14.57 -8.81
C LEU A 247 0.53 13.71 -10.07
N SER A 248 0.44 12.39 -9.92
CA SER A 248 0.42 11.47 -11.03
C SER A 248 -0.85 11.60 -11.88
N ASN A 249 -0.74 11.23 -13.15
CA ASN A 249 -1.85 11.26 -14.11
C ASN A 249 -2.50 12.66 -14.21
N ASN A 250 -1.69 13.63 -14.63
CA ASN A 250 -2.08 15.02 -14.87
C ASN A 250 -1.51 15.49 -16.23
N SER A 251 -1.65 16.78 -16.55
CA SER A 251 -1.12 17.43 -17.76
C SER A 251 0.07 18.37 -17.47
N LEU A 252 0.84 18.09 -16.41
CA LEU A 252 2.02 18.87 -16.04
C LEU A 252 3.11 18.71 -17.10
N HIS A 253 3.80 19.79 -17.44
CA HIS A 253 4.79 19.81 -18.52
C HIS A 253 5.93 20.77 -18.21
N GLY A 254 6.95 20.79 -19.08
CA GLY A 254 8.17 21.55 -18.83
C GLY A 254 9.14 20.81 -17.92
N ASN A 255 10.20 21.50 -17.51
CA ASN A 255 11.32 20.86 -16.84
C ASN A 255 11.11 20.75 -15.33
N ILE A 256 11.68 19.70 -14.75
CA ILE A 256 11.71 19.50 -13.31
C ILE A 256 12.74 20.47 -12.69
N SER A 257 12.26 21.40 -11.87
CA SER A 257 13.10 22.40 -11.21
C SER A 257 14.03 21.78 -10.16
N SER A 258 15.26 22.32 -10.04
CA SER A 258 16.20 21.94 -8.97
C SER A 258 15.74 22.36 -7.58
N LEU A 259 14.65 23.13 -7.46
CA LEU A 259 14.02 23.45 -6.17
C LEU A 259 13.58 22.20 -5.38
N ILE A 260 13.27 21.08 -6.06
CA ILE A 260 12.93 19.80 -5.42
C ILE A 260 14.11 19.28 -4.57
N CYS A 261 15.36 19.61 -4.93
CA CYS A 261 16.55 19.16 -4.22
C CYS A 261 16.59 19.60 -2.75
N ASN A 262 16.01 20.76 -2.42
CA ASN A 262 16.00 21.33 -1.06
C ASN A 262 14.59 21.31 -0.43
N SER A 263 13.76 20.35 -0.82
CA SER A 263 12.41 20.20 -0.29
C SER A 263 12.38 19.26 0.93
N SER A 264 11.35 19.40 1.76
CA SER A 264 11.05 18.47 2.87
C SER A 264 10.36 17.18 2.40
N ILE A 265 10.16 17.02 1.08
CA ILE A 265 9.42 15.91 0.50
C ILE A 265 10.17 14.60 0.77
N VAL A 266 9.44 13.62 1.29
CA VAL A 266 9.85 12.24 1.49
C VAL A 266 9.36 11.38 0.31
N MET A 267 8.18 11.67 -0.24
CA MET A 267 7.60 10.93 -1.36
C MET A 267 7.05 11.88 -2.41
N LEU A 268 7.56 11.75 -3.64
CA LEU A 268 7.12 12.52 -4.78
C LEU A 268 6.71 11.58 -5.91
N ASP A 269 5.43 11.59 -6.25
CA ASP A 269 4.90 10.92 -7.44
C ASP A 269 4.48 11.95 -8.49
N LEU A 270 5.24 12.02 -9.58
CA LEU A 270 4.97 12.85 -10.77
C LEU A 270 4.71 11.97 -12.01
N SER A 271 4.43 10.69 -11.82
CA SER A 271 4.28 9.74 -12.92
C SER A 271 3.12 10.11 -13.85
N ARG A 272 3.14 9.66 -15.11
CA ARG A 272 2.05 9.87 -16.08
C ARG A 272 1.74 11.36 -16.27
N ASN A 273 2.75 12.14 -16.61
CA ASN A 273 2.64 13.55 -16.98
C ASN A 273 3.39 13.79 -18.32
N TYR A 274 3.54 15.05 -18.72
CA TYR A 274 4.25 15.45 -19.95
C TYR A 274 5.57 16.19 -19.63
N LEU A 275 6.23 15.83 -18.52
CA LEU A 275 7.47 16.49 -18.08
C LEU A 275 8.61 16.23 -19.06
N THR A 276 9.42 17.24 -19.30
CA THR A 276 10.53 17.22 -20.27
C THR A 276 11.86 17.57 -19.62
N GLY A 277 12.94 17.47 -20.40
CA GLY A 277 14.28 17.82 -19.96
C GLY A 277 14.89 16.75 -19.06
N GLN A 278 15.99 17.11 -18.40
CA GLN A 278 16.79 16.16 -17.64
C GLN A 278 16.27 16.00 -16.21
N VAL A 279 16.48 14.82 -15.65
CA VAL A 279 16.35 14.61 -14.19
C VAL A 279 17.35 15.54 -13.49
N PRO A 280 16.91 16.38 -12.54
CA PRO A 280 17.77 17.39 -11.93
C PRO A 280 18.92 16.75 -11.14
N SER A 281 20.11 17.33 -11.28
CA SER A 281 21.29 16.97 -10.48
C SER A 281 21.32 17.81 -9.20
N CYS A 282 21.22 17.16 -8.03
CA CYS A 282 21.21 17.83 -6.73
C CYS A 282 22.63 17.87 -6.12
N PRO A 283 23.14 19.05 -5.71
CA PRO A 283 24.52 19.20 -5.20
C PRO A 283 24.79 18.47 -3.88
N GLU A 284 23.83 18.56 -2.96
CA GLU A 284 23.66 17.68 -1.81
C GLU A 284 22.46 16.82 -2.20
N ASP A 285 22.63 15.51 -2.34
CA ASP A 285 21.53 14.61 -2.70
C ASP A 285 20.30 14.85 -1.80
N PHE A 286 19.11 14.51 -2.30
CA PHE A 286 17.84 14.85 -1.64
C PHE A 286 17.86 14.58 -0.12
N GLN A 287 17.77 15.65 0.68
CA GLN A 287 17.93 15.55 2.14
C GLN A 287 16.87 14.64 2.78
N SER A 288 15.65 14.63 2.25
CA SER A 288 14.50 13.87 2.79
C SER A 288 13.90 12.85 1.82
N LEU A 289 14.03 13.03 0.51
CA LEU A 289 13.33 12.23 -0.51
C LEU A 289 13.75 10.76 -0.44
N SER A 290 12.76 9.90 -0.26
CA SER A 290 12.88 8.43 -0.14
C SER A 290 12.12 7.67 -1.22
N ILE A 291 11.17 8.32 -1.89
CA ILE A 291 10.44 7.72 -3.01
C ILE A 291 10.31 8.79 -4.08
N LEU A 292 10.82 8.49 -5.27
CA LEU A 292 10.69 9.33 -6.45
C LEU A 292 10.15 8.49 -7.60
N ASP A 293 8.94 8.84 -8.04
CA ASP A 293 8.33 8.28 -9.24
C ASP A 293 8.17 9.38 -10.31
N LEU A 294 8.94 9.25 -11.39
CA LEU A 294 8.84 10.08 -12.59
C LEU A 294 8.45 9.24 -13.81
N SER A 295 7.91 8.03 -13.61
CA SER A 295 7.61 7.11 -14.71
C SER A 295 6.57 7.68 -15.69
N TYR A 296 6.57 7.21 -16.93
CA TYR A 296 5.62 7.66 -17.97
C TYR A 296 5.64 9.19 -18.16
N ASN A 297 6.81 9.74 -18.49
CA ASN A 297 7.01 11.15 -18.83
C ASN A 297 7.87 11.26 -20.10
N ASN A 298 8.26 12.48 -20.49
CA ASN A 298 9.08 12.75 -21.66
C ASN A 298 10.51 13.19 -21.27
N LEU A 299 11.03 12.72 -20.12
CA LEU A 299 12.34 13.12 -19.62
C LEU A 299 13.46 12.55 -20.50
N ASP A 300 14.52 13.34 -20.71
CA ASP A 300 15.62 12.99 -21.59
C ASP A 300 17.00 13.25 -20.95
N GLY A 301 18.07 13.16 -21.75
CA GLY A 301 19.44 13.32 -21.27
C GLY A 301 19.96 12.10 -20.51
N ILE A 302 20.94 12.33 -19.64
CA ILE A 302 21.67 11.28 -18.91
C ILE A 302 21.16 11.23 -17.47
N LEU A 303 21.11 10.04 -16.89
CA LEU A 303 20.82 9.87 -15.47
C LEU A 303 21.89 10.61 -14.62
N PRO A 304 21.52 11.55 -13.74
CA PRO A 304 22.49 12.30 -12.94
C PRO A 304 23.22 11.38 -11.95
N PHE A 305 24.39 11.82 -11.52
CA PHE A 305 25.17 11.10 -10.52
C PHE A 305 24.61 11.39 -9.12
N PHE A 306 23.99 10.39 -8.50
CA PHE A 306 23.53 10.46 -7.12
C PHE A 306 24.67 10.04 -6.19
N LYS A 307 25.28 11.00 -5.50
CA LYS A 307 26.58 10.83 -4.84
C LYS A 307 26.45 10.19 -3.45
N TYR A 308 25.34 10.43 -2.77
CA TYR A 308 25.04 10.03 -1.40
C TYR A 308 23.56 9.66 -1.29
N ASN A 309 23.24 8.41 -0.97
CA ASN A 309 21.90 7.96 -0.58
C ASN A 309 20.76 8.24 -1.57
N LEU A 310 20.70 7.50 -2.68
CA LEU A 310 19.38 7.17 -3.21
C LEU A 310 18.63 6.40 -2.12
N LYS A 311 17.64 7.06 -1.53
CA LYS A 311 16.78 6.45 -0.53
C LYS A 311 15.69 5.69 -1.28
N TRP A 312 15.69 4.38 -1.08
CA TRP A 312 14.62 3.39 -1.21
C TRP A 312 14.01 3.17 -2.60
N VAL A 313 13.28 4.10 -3.21
CA VAL A 313 12.55 3.82 -4.47
C VAL A 313 12.82 4.88 -5.52
N LEU A 314 13.40 4.46 -6.65
CA LEU A 314 13.59 5.28 -7.83
C LEU A 314 12.91 4.63 -9.04
N GLN A 315 11.89 5.31 -9.56
CA GLN A 315 11.14 4.87 -10.74
C GLN A 315 11.21 5.93 -11.83
N LEU A 316 11.83 5.56 -12.95
CA LEU A 316 12.05 6.40 -14.12
C LEU A 316 11.59 5.70 -15.41
N SER A 317 10.74 4.67 -15.27
CA SER A 317 10.32 3.85 -16.41
C SER A 317 9.55 4.64 -17.45
N HIS A 318 9.57 4.19 -18.71
CA HIS A 318 8.85 4.81 -19.82
C HIS A 318 9.15 6.31 -19.97
N ASN A 319 10.43 6.64 -20.12
CA ASN A 319 10.93 7.97 -20.44
C ASN A 319 11.86 7.90 -21.67
N ASN A 320 12.54 9.00 -21.97
CA ASN A 320 13.46 9.13 -23.09
C ASN A 320 14.94 9.21 -22.64
N LEU A 321 15.25 8.71 -21.44
CA LEU A 321 16.58 8.78 -20.83
C LEU A 321 17.60 7.98 -21.63
N SER A 322 18.82 8.47 -21.71
CA SER A 322 19.90 7.94 -22.55
C SER A 322 21.26 7.96 -21.84
N GLY A 323 22.32 7.56 -22.54
CA GLY A 323 23.66 7.48 -21.97
C GLY A 323 23.89 6.15 -21.25
N VAL A 324 24.86 6.14 -20.31
CA VAL A 324 25.27 4.94 -19.57
C VAL A 324 24.98 5.10 -18.09
N LEU A 325 24.78 3.99 -17.39
CA LEU A 325 24.73 4.02 -15.93
C LEU A 325 26.11 4.39 -15.36
N PRO A 326 26.19 5.24 -14.32
CA PRO A 326 27.47 5.71 -13.78
C PRO A 326 28.39 4.56 -13.36
N SER A 327 29.69 4.65 -13.68
CA SER A 327 30.68 3.61 -13.40
C SER A 327 31.30 3.69 -11.99
N SER A 328 31.27 4.86 -11.34
CA SER A 328 31.78 5.08 -9.98
C SER A 328 30.76 4.67 -8.91
N SER A 329 31.26 4.02 -7.85
CA SER A 329 30.52 3.25 -6.86
C SER A 329 29.37 4.00 -6.16
N MET A 330 28.14 3.73 -6.58
CA MET A 330 26.92 3.86 -5.75
C MET A 330 26.82 2.76 -4.66
N GLY A 331 27.78 1.83 -4.60
CA GLY A 331 27.57 0.48 -4.06
C GLY A 331 27.78 0.25 -2.57
N ALA A 332 28.56 1.05 -1.83
CA ALA A 332 28.87 0.69 -0.44
C ALA A 332 27.75 1.04 0.56
N HIS A 333 26.91 2.03 0.26
CA HIS A 333 25.95 2.60 1.23
C HIS A 333 24.55 2.92 0.66
N SER A 334 24.22 2.51 -0.58
CA SER A 334 22.88 2.77 -1.11
C SER A 334 21.84 1.84 -0.48
N MET A 335 20.79 2.43 0.09
CA MET A 335 19.62 1.71 0.63
C MET A 335 18.50 1.62 -0.42
N LEU A 336 18.84 1.33 -1.67
CA LEU A 336 17.88 1.25 -2.76
C LEU A 336 17.14 -0.09 -2.70
N PHE A 337 15.82 -0.05 -2.58
CA PHE A 337 14.89 -1.19 -2.59
C PHE A 337 14.33 -1.46 -4.00
N VAL A 338 13.98 -0.40 -4.73
CA VAL A 338 13.39 -0.50 -6.07
C VAL A 338 14.14 0.42 -7.02
N LEU A 339 14.63 -0.15 -8.11
CA LEU A 339 15.17 0.58 -9.26
C LEU A 339 14.44 0.14 -10.52
N ASP A 340 13.58 1.01 -11.04
CA ASP A 340 12.91 0.79 -12.32
C ASP A 340 13.34 1.83 -13.35
N LEU A 341 14.10 1.39 -14.34
CA LEU A 341 14.58 2.19 -15.47
C LEU A 341 14.03 1.66 -16.81
N SER A 342 12.99 0.83 -16.77
CA SER A 342 12.49 0.13 -17.96
C SER A 342 11.93 1.07 -19.03
N GLY A 343 11.98 0.68 -20.30
CA GLY A 343 11.40 1.46 -21.39
C GLY A 343 12.08 2.82 -21.59
N ASN A 344 13.42 2.83 -21.61
CA ASN A 344 14.25 4.02 -21.87
C ASN A 344 15.22 3.75 -23.03
N ARG A 345 16.16 4.67 -23.27
CA ARG A 345 17.24 4.57 -24.26
C ARG A 345 18.62 4.43 -23.59
N LEU A 346 18.69 3.82 -22.41
CA LEU A 346 19.95 3.61 -21.68
C LEU A 346 20.82 2.56 -22.39
N SER A 347 22.13 2.73 -22.34
CA SER A 347 23.13 1.93 -23.07
C SER A 347 24.34 1.61 -22.19
N GLY A 348 25.34 0.93 -22.76
CA GLY A 348 26.52 0.48 -22.03
C GLY A 348 26.32 -0.86 -21.33
N ALA A 349 27.31 -1.25 -20.52
CA ALA A 349 27.24 -2.46 -19.70
C ALA A 349 26.50 -2.19 -18.38
N ILE A 350 25.81 -3.20 -17.86
CA ILE A 350 25.23 -3.15 -16.51
C ILE A 350 26.38 -3.06 -15.50
N PRO A 351 26.45 -2.01 -14.66
CA PRO A 351 27.57 -1.86 -13.71
C PRO A 351 27.56 -2.92 -12.61
N ARG A 352 28.75 -3.40 -12.23
CA ARG A 352 28.93 -4.41 -11.17
C ARG A 352 28.43 -3.96 -9.79
N TRP A 353 28.47 -2.66 -9.51
CA TRP A 353 28.07 -2.12 -8.20
C TRP A 353 26.57 -2.33 -7.90
N LEU A 354 25.73 -2.57 -8.91
CA LEU A 354 24.33 -2.92 -8.72
C LEU A 354 24.18 -4.24 -7.94
N GLY A 355 25.14 -5.14 -8.08
CA GLY A 355 25.23 -6.41 -7.35
C GLY A 355 26.05 -6.35 -6.05
N GLY A 356 26.25 -5.15 -5.48
CA GLY A 356 26.99 -4.99 -4.23
C GLY A 356 26.29 -5.71 -3.07
N ASN A 357 27.05 -6.51 -2.30
CA ASN A 357 26.53 -7.32 -1.18
C ASN A 357 25.88 -6.49 -0.04
N THR A 358 26.08 -5.18 -0.01
CA THR A 358 25.47 -4.25 0.96
C THR A 358 24.14 -3.64 0.48
N SER A 359 23.73 -3.96 -0.74
CA SER A 359 22.49 -3.45 -1.32
C SER A 359 21.27 -4.21 -0.78
N VAL A 360 20.20 -3.47 -0.50
CA VAL A 360 18.89 -3.99 -0.06
C VAL A 360 17.91 -4.10 -1.24
N LEU A 361 18.41 -4.13 -2.47
CA LEU A 361 17.61 -4.11 -3.68
C LEU A 361 16.70 -5.34 -3.74
N VAL A 362 15.40 -5.07 -3.88
CA VAL A 362 14.34 -6.05 -4.03
C VAL A 362 13.91 -6.15 -5.49
N ILE A 363 13.85 -5.02 -6.20
CA ILE A 363 13.39 -4.95 -7.58
C ILE A 363 14.44 -4.22 -8.43
N LEU A 364 14.92 -4.91 -9.46
CA LEU A 364 15.74 -4.33 -10.52
C LEU A 364 15.04 -4.56 -11.87
N ASN A 365 14.53 -3.49 -12.46
CA ASN A 365 13.90 -3.54 -13.77
C ASN A 365 14.64 -2.64 -14.76
N LEU A 366 15.33 -3.27 -15.72
CA LEU A 366 16.09 -2.62 -16.80
C LEU A 366 15.52 -2.95 -18.19
N ARG A 367 14.32 -3.54 -18.25
CA ARG A 367 13.66 -4.00 -19.48
C ARG A 367 13.60 -2.94 -20.56
N SER A 368 13.63 -3.34 -21.83
CA SER A 368 13.38 -2.46 -22.98
C SER A 368 14.32 -1.24 -22.98
N ASN A 369 15.62 -1.51 -22.99
CA ASN A 369 16.70 -0.54 -23.09
C ASN A 369 17.71 -1.00 -24.18
N MET A 370 18.89 -0.38 -24.23
CA MET A 370 19.98 -0.72 -25.14
C MET A 370 21.22 -1.25 -24.39
N PHE A 371 21.05 -1.84 -23.20
CA PHE A 371 22.18 -2.42 -22.45
C PHE A 371 22.83 -3.55 -23.24
N HIS A 372 24.16 -3.62 -23.19
CA HIS A 372 24.95 -4.61 -23.94
C HIS A 372 26.12 -5.16 -23.13
N GLY A 373 26.78 -6.20 -23.64
CA GLY A 373 27.81 -6.92 -22.92
C GLY A 373 27.23 -7.92 -21.92
N ASN A 374 28.07 -8.41 -21.02
CA ASN A 374 27.71 -9.54 -20.16
C ASN A 374 26.87 -9.11 -18.96
N ILE A 375 25.99 -10.01 -18.50
CA ILE A 375 25.29 -9.87 -17.23
C ILE A 375 26.30 -9.99 -16.08
N PRO A 376 26.37 -9.03 -15.14
CA PRO A 376 27.29 -9.09 -14.01
C PRO A 376 26.94 -10.26 -13.06
N PRO A 377 27.89 -11.17 -12.75
CA PRO A 377 27.66 -12.22 -11.76
C PRO A 377 27.36 -11.68 -10.36
N GLU A 378 27.79 -10.46 -10.04
CA GLU A 378 27.57 -9.80 -8.76
C GLU A 378 26.08 -9.65 -8.43
N LEU A 379 25.18 -9.60 -9.42
CA LEU A 379 23.72 -9.53 -9.16
C LEU A 379 23.22 -10.72 -8.33
N SER A 380 23.87 -11.89 -8.44
CA SER A 380 23.55 -13.07 -7.63
C SER A 380 23.89 -12.95 -6.15
N LEU A 381 24.63 -11.91 -5.75
CA LEU A 381 25.01 -11.65 -4.36
C LEU A 381 23.95 -10.84 -3.60
N LEU A 382 22.92 -10.33 -4.29
CA LEU A 382 21.88 -9.51 -3.67
C LEU A 382 20.95 -10.38 -2.81
N PRO A 383 20.96 -10.20 -1.47
CA PRO A 383 20.26 -11.11 -0.56
C PRO A 383 18.74 -10.92 -0.55
N SER A 384 18.24 -9.79 -1.04
CA SER A 384 16.81 -9.43 -1.01
C SER A 384 16.16 -9.37 -2.39
N LEU A 385 16.93 -9.64 -3.46
CA LEU A 385 16.44 -9.46 -4.83
C LEU A 385 15.34 -10.47 -5.14
N GLN A 386 14.15 -9.95 -5.41
CA GLN A 386 12.95 -10.71 -5.71
C GLN A 386 12.55 -10.60 -7.19
N VAL A 387 12.83 -9.46 -7.83
CA VAL A 387 12.51 -9.19 -9.24
C VAL A 387 13.76 -8.71 -9.98
N LEU A 388 14.09 -9.40 -11.07
CA LEU A 388 15.15 -9.07 -12.02
C LEU A 388 14.61 -9.16 -13.45
N ASP A 389 14.28 -8.01 -14.04
CA ASP A 389 13.83 -7.94 -15.44
C ASP A 389 14.90 -7.23 -16.29
N LEU A 390 15.52 -7.99 -17.19
CA LEU A 390 16.53 -7.54 -18.15
C LEU A 390 16.07 -7.73 -19.60
N ALA A 391 14.78 -8.02 -19.81
CA ALA A 391 14.25 -8.37 -21.12
C ALA A 391 14.40 -7.24 -22.15
N ASN A 392 14.34 -7.58 -23.45
CA ASN A 392 14.39 -6.61 -24.54
C ASN A 392 15.61 -5.66 -24.46
N ASN A 393 16.81 -6.23 -24.39
CA ASN A 393 18.08 -5.50 -24.40
C ASN A 393 19.02 -6.10 -25.46
N ARG A 394 20.29 -5.71 -25.46
CA ARG A 394 21.35 -6.23 -26.33
C ARG A 394 22.42 -6.99 -25.53
N LEU A 395 22.04 -7.56 -24.38
CA LEU A 395 22.96 -8.30 -23.51
C LEU A 395 23.47 -9.54 -24.22
N SER A 396 24.72 -9.90 -23.96
CA SER A 396 25.40 -10.99 -24.65
C SER A 396 26.24 -11.85 -23.71
N GLY A 397 26.81 -12.93 -24.23
CA GLY A 397 27.57 -13.90 -23.44
C GLY A 397 26.67 -14.86 -22.67
N LYS A 398 27.26 -15.57 -21.69
CA LYS A 398 26.57 -16.59 -20.91
C LYS A 398 25.80 -15.97 -19.74
N ILE A 399 24.67 -16.58 -19.38
CA ILE A 399 24.03 -16.33 -18.09
C ILE A 399 25.00 -16.80 -16.99
N PRO A 400 25.35 -15.97 -15.99
CA PRO A 400 26.30 -16.34 -14.95
C PRO A 400 25.87 -17.60 -14.21
N THR A 401 26.78 -18.55 -14.01
CA THR A 401 26.48 -19.78 -13.26
C THR A 401 26.06 -19.49 -11.82
N SER A 402 26.54 -18.38 -11.25
CA SER A 402 26.17 -17.90 -9.92
C SER A 402 24.69 -17.52 -9.80
N PHE A 403 23.95 -17.31 -10.89
CA PHE A 403 22.50 -17.09 -10.84
C PHE A 403 21.75 -18.32 -10.28
N GLY A 404 22.34 -19.51 -10.36
CA GLY A 404 21.81 -20.68 -9.65
C GLY A 404 21.80 -20.52 -8.12
N ASN A 405 22.53 -19.54 -7.57
CA ASN A 405 22.66 -19.27 -6.14
C ASN A 405 21.73 -18.17 -5.62
N PHE A 406 20.80 -17.65 -6.44
CA PHE A 406 19.77 -16.76 -5.91
C PHE A 406 19.01 -17.45 -4.75
N THR A 407 18.83 -16.71 -3.66
CA THR A 407 18.15 -17.19 -2.44
C THR A 407 16.81 -16.52 -2.17
N SER A 408 16.49 -15.42 -2.88
CA SER A 408 15.34 -14.57 -2.59
C SER A 408 14.48 -14.19 -3.80
N LEU A 409 14.70 -14.75 -4.99
CA LEU A 409 13.83 -14.51 -6.15
C LEU A 409 12.39 -14.89 -5.83
N ALA A 410 11.46 -14.00 -6.14
CA ALA A 410 10.06 -14.25 -5.89
C ALA A 410 9.48 -15.27 -6.87
N MET A 411 8.36 -15.86 -6.46
CA MET A 411 7.60 -16.86 -7.24
C MET A 411 6.16 -16.41 -7.51
N THR A 412 5.77 -15.25 -6.97
CA THR A 412 4.43 -14.67 -7.08
C THR A 412 4.53 -13.15 -7.24
N PRO A 413 3.64 -12.50 -8.00
CA PRO A 413 3.67 -11.05 -8.23
C PRO A 413 3.86 -10.24 -6.95
N ILE A 414 4.66 -9.19 -7.03
CA ILE A 414 4.98 -8.34 -5.88
C ILE A 414 4.35 -6.96 -6.06
N LEU A 415 3.74 -6.50 -4.97
CA LEU A 415 3.18 -5.17 -4.81
C LEU A 415 4.15 -4.31 -4.02
N VAL A 416 4.64 -3.21 -4.62
CA VAL A 416 5.62 -2.31 -3.97
C VAL A 416 5.10 -1.76 -2.64
N GLY A 417 3.80 -1.48 -2.54
CA GLY A 417 3.15 -1.01 -1.30
C GLY A 417 3.28 -1.98 -0.12
N ASN A 418 3.53 -3.27 -0.37
CA ASN A 418 3.73 -4.28 0.68
C ASN A 418 5.20 -4.44 1.09
N ILE A 419 6.15 -3.89 0.31
CA ILE A 419 7.60 -4.01 0.54
C ILE A 419 8.12 -2.91 1.46
N LEU A 420 7.38 -1.80 1.59
CA LEU A 420 7.75 -0.63 2.41
C LEU A 420 6.94 -0.60 3.73
N PRO A 421 7.27 -1.43 4.74
CA PRO A 421 6.56 -1.41 6.02
C PRO A 421 6.75 -0.04 6.71
N GLY A 422 5.64 0.66 6.95
CA GLY A 422 5.61 2.00 7.57
C GLY A 422 5.13 3.13 6.66
N PHE A 423 4.86 2.86 5.37
CA PHE A 423 4.39 3.84 4.39
C PHE A 423 2.91 3.66 3.99
N ILE A 424 2.07 3.16 4.90
CA ILE A 424 0.61 3.20 4.71
C ILE A 424 0.15 4.59 5.14
N LEU A 425 -0.22 5.44 4.17
CA LEU A 425 -0.85 6.72 4.45
C LEU A 425 -2.26 6.47 5.04
N PRO A 426 -2.69 7.22 6.06
CA PRO A 426 -4.09 7.23 6.46
C PRO A 426 -4.94 7.74 5.28
N GLY A 427 -5.94 6.95 4.86
CA GLY A 427 -6.95 7.38 3.88
C GLY A 427 -6.59 7.27 2.39
N GLY A 428 -5.37 6.90 2.02
CA GLY A 428 -4.95 6.79 0.61
C GLY A 428 -4.68 5.36 0.14
N ASN A 429 -4.96 5.09 -1.14
CA ASN A 429 -4.43 3.90 -1.82
C ASN A 429 -2.91 4.09 -2.00
N SER A 430 -2.07 3.24 -1.39
CA SER A 430 -0.64 3.21 -1.69
C SER A 430 -0.43 3.02 -3.21
N PRO A 431 0.58 3.64 -3.86
CA PRO A 431 0.81 3.42 -5.29
C PRO A 431 0.97 1.92 -5.57
N ILE A 432 -0.03 1.35 -6.25
CA ILE A 432 -0.13 -0.07 -6.52
C ILE A 432 0.66 -0.34 -7.79
N ILE A 433 1.96 -0.59 -7.63
CA ILE A 433 2.81 -1.04 -8.72
C ILE A 433 3.04 -2.53 -8.55
N THR A 434 2.59 -3.28 -9.55
CA THR A 434 2.63 -4.74 -9.57
C THR A 434 3.66 -5.20 -10.59
N TYR A 435 4.64 -5.96 -10.14
CA TYR A 435 5.59 -6.63 -11.04
C TYR A 435 5.13 -8.07 -11.25
N GLN A 436 4.80 -8.41 -12.51
CA GLN A 436 4.23 -9.70 -12.88
C GLN A 436 5.29 -10.80 -13.08
N GLU A 437 6.54 -10.43 -13.41
CA GLU A 437 7.62 -11.37 -13.75
C GLU A 437 8.78 -11.23 -12.75
N HIS A 438 9.33 -12.35 -12.27
CA HIS A 438 10.38 -12.38 -11.24
C HIS A 438 11.79 -12.42 -11.82
N LEU A 439 11.97 -13.21 -12.87
CA LEU A 439 13.18 -13.21 -13.69
C LEU A 439 12.72 -13.14 -15.13
N ASN A 440 13.16 -12.15 -15.88
CA ASN A 440 12.97 -12.15 -17.33
C ASN A 440 14.27 -11.73 -18.04
N LEU A 441 14.78 -12.62 -18.89
CA LEU A 441 15.99 -12.44 -19.69
C LEU A 441 15.70 -12.50 -21.20
N SER A 442 14.42 -12.50 -21.60
CA SER A 442 13.97 -12.69 -22.98
C SER A 442 14.45 -11.57 -23.90
N ASN A 443 14.48 -11.85 -25.20
CA ASN A 443 14.81 -10.91 -26.28
C ASN A 443 16.14 -10.18 -26.03
N ASN A 444 17.20 -10.96 -25.85
CA ASN A 444 18.60 -10.53 -25.77
C ASN A 444 19.46 -11.36 -26.74
N ASN A 445 20.79 -11.23 -26.66
CA ASN A 445 21.77 -12.00 -27.44
C ASN A 445 22.57 -12.98 -26.54
N LEU A 446 21.91 -13.57 -25.54
CA LEU A 446 22.54 -14.50 -24.60
C LEU A 446 22.80 -15.86 -25.25
N SER A 447 23.84 -16.55 -24.78
CA SER A 447 24.30 -17.81 -25.36
C SER A 447 24.73 -18.84 -24.32
N GLY A 448 24.81 -20.10 -24.75
CA GLY A 448 25.28 -21.20 -23.92
C GLY A 448 24.19 -21.83 -23.06
N ARG A 449 24.61 -22.69 -22.13
CA ARG A 449 23.70 -23.45 -21.29
C ARG A 449 23.05 -22.56 -20.22
N ILE A 450 21.73 -22.66 -20.04
CA ILE A 450 21.02 -22.04 -18.93
C ILE A 450 21.50 -22.67 -17.62
N PRO A 451 22.01 -21.88 -16.65
CA PRO A 451 22.47 -22.42 -15.37
C PRO A 451 21.31 -23.01 -14.58
N SER A 452 21.62 -23.99 -13.73
CA SER A 452 20.63 -24.61 -12.84
C SER A 452 21.10 -24.46 -11.39
N GLY A 453 20.14 -24.34 -10.47
CA GLY A 453 20.39 -24.19 -9.03
C GLY A 453 19.15 -23.65 -8.32
N ASN A 454 19.13 -23.74 -6.99
CA ASN A 454 18.13 -23.22 -6.04
C ASN A 454 16.79 -22.78 -6.66
N GLN A 455 16.53 -21.47 -6.70
CA GLN A 455 15.28 -20.88 -7.16
C GLN A 455 15.12 -20.89 -8.68
N LEU A 456 16.22 -20.89 -9.44
CA LEU A 456 16.17 -20.91 -10.91
C LEU A 456 15.52 -22.20 -11.44
N GLN A 457 15.67 -23.32 -10.72
CA GLN A 457 15.00 -24.59 -11.06
C GLN A 457 13.47 -24.53 -10.90
N THR A 458 12.96 -23.60 -10.10
CA THR A 458 11.51 -23.42 -9.89
C THR A 458 10.87 -22.50 -10.93
N LEU A 459 11.69 -21.74 -11.68
CA LEU A 459 11.26 -20.85 -12.75
C LEU A 459 11.22 -21.62 -14.08
N ILE A 460 10.16 -22.41 -14.24
CA ILE A 460 10.00 -23.35 -15.36
C ILE A 460 9.37 -22.73 -16.62
N ASP A 461 8.95 -21.47 -16.57
CA ASP A 461 8.36 -20.80 -17.73
C ASP A 461 9.45 -20.50 -18.79
N PRO A 462 9.41 -21.13 -19.98
CA PRO A 462 10.40 -20.87 -21.02
C PRO A 462 10.31 -19.45 -21.60
N SER A 463 9.18 -18.74 -21.41
CA SER A 463 8.96 -17.39 -21.95
C SER A 463 10.06 -16.41 -21.51
N ILE A 464 10.57 -16.57 -20.29
CA ILE A 464 11.59 -15.74 -19.66
C ILE A 464 12.96 -15.81 -20.36
N TYR A 465 13.18 -16.77 -21.26
CA TYR A 465 14.42 -16.94 -22.03
C TYR A 465 14.23 -16.79 -23.55
N THR A 466 13.00 -16.63 -24.03
CA THR A 466 12.69 -16.54 -25.47
C THR A 466 13.47 -15.43 -26.17
N GLY A 467 13.63 -15.54 -27.50
CA GLY A 467 14.35 -14.53 -28.28
C GLY A 467 15.88 -14.54 -28.14
N ASN A 468 16.44 -15.42 -27.31
CA ASN A 468 17.89 -15.69 -27.22
C ASN A 468 18.24 -16.96 -28.02
N TYR A 469 18.60 -16.81 -29.29
CA TYR A 469 18.74 -17.95 -30.21
C TYR A 469 19.83 -18.95 -29.82
N ASP A 470 20.89 -18.51 -29.14
CA ASP A 470 22.05 -19.34 -28.80
C ASP A 470 21.99 -19.96 -27.39
N LEU A 471 20.91 -19.73 -26.64
CA LEU A 471 20.67 -20.44 -25.37
C LEU A 471 20.29 -21.90 -25.63
N CYS A 472 20.58 -22.76 -24.66
CA CYS A 472 20.20 -24.18 -24.67
C CYS A 472 20.08 -24.74 -23.24
N GLY A 473 19.43 -25.90 -23.12
CA GLY A 473 19.17 -26.57 -21.85
C GLY A 473 17.84 -26.17 -21.21
N PRO A 474 17.37 -26.92 -20.20
CA PRO A 474 16.10 -26.64 -19.52
C PRO A 474 16.04 -25.20 -18.95
N PRO A 475 14.88 -24.52 -18.97
CA PRO A 475 13.56 -25.01 -19.40
C PRO A 475 13.30 -24.94 -20.92
N LEU A 476 14.27 -24.52 -21.73
CA LEU A 476 14.10 -24.50 -23.19
C LEU A 476 14.10 -25.93 -23.76
N PRO A 477 13.29 -26.22 -24.79
CA PRO A 477 13.28 -27.53 -25.44
C PRO A 477 14.54 -27.82 -26.28
N LYS A 478 15.44 -26.84 -26.42
CA LYS A 478 16.67 -26.95 -27.22
C LYS A 478 17.79 -27.63 -26.41
N PRO A 479 18.23 -28.84 -26.78
CA PRO A 479 19.35 -29.51 -26.11
C PRO A 479 20.68 -28.79 -26.39
N CYS A 480 21.58 -28.77 -25.41
CA CYS A 480 22.94 -28.29 -25.62
C CYS A 480 23.76 -29.38 -26.31
N SER A 481 24.47 -29.05 -27.38
CA SER A 481 25.44 -29.96 -28.00
C SER A 481 26.48 -30.41 -26.96
N PRO A 482 26.81 -31.72 -26.88
CA PRO A 482 27.86 -32.17 -25.99
C PRO A 482 29.19 -31.56 -26.42
N GLU A 483 29.87 -30.85 -25.51
CA GLU A 483 31.30 -30.62 -25.67
C GLU A 483 31.99 -31.98 -25.84
N VAL A 484 32.84 -32.10 -26.86
CA VAL A 484 33.63 -33.31 -27.12
C VAL A 484 34.64 -33.46 -25.98
N VAL A 485 34.19 -34.07 -24.88
CA VAL A 485 35.05 -34.63 -23.86
C VAL A 485 35.34 -36.07 -24.30
N PRO A 486 36.61 -36.49 -24.46
CA PRO A 486 36.92 -37.83 -24.90
C PRO A 486 36.42 -38.84 -23.86
N GLN A 487 35.53 -39.75 -24.28
CA GLN A 487 35.07 -40.89 -23.49
C GLN A 487 36.24 -41.82 -23.15
N PRO A 488 36.25 -42.42 -21.95
CA PRO A 488 36.74 -43.77 -21.79
C PRO A 488 35.59 -44.77 -21.97
N SER A 489 35.88 -45.75 -22.84
CA SER A 489 35.31 -47.09 -23.03
C SER A 489 34.08 -47.54 -22.22
N ASN A 490 33.07 -47.98 -22.97
CA ASN A 490 31.95 -48.84 -22.57
C ASN A 490 32.37 -50.06 -21.75
N THR A 491 31.62 -50.41 -20.69
CA THR A 491 30.71 -51.58 -20.63
C THR A 491 30.26 -51.83 -19.18
N PHE A 492 28.95 -51.81 -18.90
CA PHE A 492 28.18 -52.98 -18.43
C PHE A 492 26.69 -52.65 -18.27
N HIS A 493 25.84 -53.60 -18.65
CA HIS A 493 24.38 -53.61 -18.48
C HIS A 493 23.97 -53.81 -17.03
N GLY A 494 22.82 -53.24 -16.62
CA GLY A 494 22.14 -53.57 -15.37
C GLY A 494 20.91 -52.72 -15.09
N GLU A 495 19.76 -53.24 -15.54
CA GLU A 495 18.41 -53.19 -14.94
C GLU A 495 17.73 -51.85 -14.59
N GLU A 496 16.58 -51.62 -15.22
CA GLU A 496 15.55 -50.66 -14.80
C GLU A 496 14.99 -51.07 -13.42
N GLU A 497 15.21 -50.25 -12.40
CA GLU A 497 14.53 -50.38 -11.11
C GLU A 497 13.53 -49.23 -10.94
N LYS A 498 12.24 -49.60 -10.97
CA LYS A 498 11.11 -48.72 -10.63
C LYS A 498 11.11 -48.47 -9.13
N ASP A 499 11.70 -47.36 -8.68
CA ASP A 499 11.45 -46.85 -7.33
C ASP A 499 10.41 -45.72 -7.37
N GLY A 500 9.14 -46.13 -7.35
CA GLY A 500 7.98 -45.24 -7.21
C GLY A 500 7.03 -45.68 -6.11
N THR A 501 7.46 -46.59 -5.23
CA THR A 501 6.53 -47.26 -4.27
C THR A 501 6.86 -47.04 -2.80
N GLU A 502 7.95 -46.34 -2.46
CA GLU A 502 8.25 -46.03 -1.04
C GLU A 502 7.74 -44.66 -0.57
N HIS A 503 7.55 -43.68 -1.45
CA HIS A 503 7.10 -42.34 -1.04
C HIS A 503 5.61 -42.28 -0.66
N TRP A 504 4.72 -43.00 -1.36
CA TRP A 504 3.27 -42.92 -1.11
C TRP A 504 2.89 -43.40 0.30
N LEU A 505 3.48 -44.52 0.74
CA LEU A 505 3.22 -45.09 2.07
C LEU A 505 3.64 -44.13 3.19
N PHE A 506 4.78 -43.45 3.02
CA PHE A 506 5.22 -42.43 3.98
C PHE A 506 4.22 -41.27 4.08
N TYR A 507 3.72 -40.73 2.96
CA TYR A 507 2.75 -39.64 2.98
C TYR A 507 1.40 -40.03 3.58
N VAL A 508 0.92 -41.24 3.32
CA VAL A 508 -0.33 -41.75 3.90
C VAL A 508 -0.21 -41.90 5.42
N VAL A 509 0.91 -42.45 5.92
CA VAL A 509 1.15 -42.61 7.36
C VAL A 509 1.26 -41.25 8.07
N VAL A 510 1.97 -40.29 7.46
CA VAL A 510 2.08 -38.92 8.00
C VAL A 510 0.72 -38.21 8.04
N ALA A 511 -0.08 -38.33 6.97
CA ALA A 511 -1.41 -37.73 6.91
C ALA A 511 -2.35 -38.33 7.97
N LEU A 512 -2.38 -39.65 8.11
CA LEU A 512 -3.19 -40.33 9.13
C LEU A 512 -2.73 -39.97 10.56
N GLY A 513 -1.42 -39.87 10.78
CA GLY A 513 -0.85 -39.42 12.06
C GLY A 513 -1.24 -38.00 12.43
N PHE A 514 -1.23 -37.08 11.45
CA PHE A 514 -1.67 -35.70 11.66
C PHE A 514 -3.16 -35.61 12.01
N VAL A 515 -4.02 -36.33 11.27
CA VAL A 515 -5.46 -36.37 11.54
C VAL A 515 -5.74 -36.95 12.93
N ALA A 516 -5.11 -38.07 13.29
CA ALA A 516 -5.30 -38.67 14.61
C ALA A 516 -4.81 -37.76 15.76
N GLY A 517 -3.64 -37.13 15.60
CA GLY A 517 -3.08 -36.21 16.60
C GLY A 517 -3.91 -34.93 16.76
N PHE A 518 -4.39 -34.38 15.64
CA PHE A 518 -5.24 -33.20 15.63
C PHE A 518 -6.58 -33.45 16.35
N TRP A 519 -7.25 -34.56 16.06
CA TRP A 519 -8.51 -34.91 16.71
C TRP A 519 -8.36 -35.31 18.18
N LEU A 520 -7.21 -35.85 18.59
CA LEU A 520 -6.91 -36.10 20.00
C LEU A 520 -6.86 -34.79 20.80
N ILE A 521 -6.18 -33.77 20.28
CA ILE A 521 -6.07 -32.45 20.92
C ILE A 521 -7.42 -31.74 20.94
N CYS A 522 -8.13 -31.71 19.82
CA CYS A 522 -9.47 -31.12 19.75
C CYS A 522 -10.47 -31.86 20.66
N GLY A 523 -10.40 -33.19 20.74
CA GLY A 523 -11.21 -33.98 21.67
C GLY A 523 -10.97 -33.59 23.13
N ILE A 524 -9.72 -33.45 23.55
CA ILE A 524 -9.38 -33.02 24.92
C ILE A 524 -9.94 -31.61 25.21
N LEU A 525 -9.86 -30.68 24.26
CA LEU A 525 -10.39 -29.32 24.40
C LEU A 525 -11.93 -29.25 24.39
N ILE A 526 -12.61 -30.16 23.69
CA ILE A 526 -14.08 -30.27 23.65
C ILE A 526 -14.62 -30.84 24.97
N PHE A 527 -13.99 -31.90 25.50
CA PHE A 527 -14.52 -32.64 26.66
C PHE A 527 -13.99 -32.16 28.01
N SER A 528 -12.88 -31.41 28.06
CA SER A 528 -12.33 -30.89 29.32
C SER A 528 -12.41 -29.37 29.45
N LYS A 529 -13.36 -28.93 30.29
CA LYS A 529 -13.59 -27.51 30.61
C LYS A 529 -12.35 -26.84 31.23
N THR A 530 -11.56 -27.58 32.02
CA THR A 530 -10.37 -27.08 32.71
C THR A 530 -9.21 -26.82 31.73
N TRP A 531 -8.95 -27.75 30.81
CA TRP A 531 -7.91 -27.60 29.79
C TRP A 531 -8.26 -26.53 28.76
N ARG A 532 -9.54 -26.40 28.39
CA ARG A 532 -10.03 -25.33 27.52
C ARG A 532 -9.70 -23.94 28.08
N ILE A 533 -9.98 -23.71 29.36
CA ILE A 533 -9.70 -22.43 30.03
C ILE A 533 -8.18 -22.18 30.14
N ALA A 534 -7.39 -23.22 30.47
CA ALA A 534 -5.95 -23.10 30.56
C ALA A 534 -5.29 -22.76 29.21
N TYR A 535 -5.76 -23.38 28.13
CA TYR A 535 -5.28 -23.15 26.77
C TYR A 535 -5.55 -21.72 26.29
N PHE A 536 -6.77 -21.19 26.48
CA PHE A 536 -7.09 -19.81 26.11
C PHE A 536 -6.30 -18.80 26.95
N ARG A 537 -6.17 -19.00 28.27
CA ARG A 537 -5.32 -18.13 29.11
C ARG A 537 -3.85 -18.14 28.71
N PHE A 538 -3.34 -19.27 28.22
CA PHE A 538 -1.97 -19.34 27.71
C PHE A 538 -1.81 -18.50 26.43
N PHE A 539 -2.77 -18.58 25.51
CA PHE A 539 -2.79 -17.79 24.28
C PHE A 539 -2.94 -16.29 24.54
N ASP A 540 -3.83 -15.89 25.45
CA ASP A 540 -4.01 -14.49 25.85
C ASP A 540 -2.71 -13.90 26.42
N ARG A 541 -1.99 -14.66 27.27
CA ARG A 541 -0.67 -14.25 27.79
C ARG A 541 0.42 -14.17 26.71
N LEU A 542 0.29 -14.94 25.64
CA LEU A 542 1.24 -14.93 24.52
C LEU A 542 1.02 -13.71 23.63
N ASN A 543 -0.23 -13.34 23.38
CA ASN A 543 -0.59 -12.09 22.71
C ASN A 543 -0.17 -10.86 23.52
N GLU A 544 -0.41 -10.82 24.83
CA GLU A 544 0.06 -9.71 25.68
C GLU A 544 1.59 -9.54 25.66
N ARG A 545 2.35 -10.65 25.55
CA ARG A 545 3.82 -10.60 25.43
C ARG A 545 4.27 -10.12 24.05
N LEU A 546 3.55 -10.45 22.99
CA LEU A 546 3.83 -9.99 21.62
C LEU A 546 3.50 -8.50 21.47
N ASP A 547 2.37 -8.04 22.01
CA ASP A 547 2.00 -6.62 22.06
C ASP A 547 3.00 -5.82 22.90
N GLY A 548 3.43 -6.36 24.04
CA GLY A 548 4.49 -5.74 24.86
C GLY A 548 5.86 -5.67 24.17
N PHE A 549 6.20 -6.68 23.37
CA PHE A 549 7.42 -6.67 22.55
C PHE A 549 7.33 -5.66 21.41
N TYR A 550 6.17 -5.60 20.75
CA TYR A 550 5.87 -4.64 19.69
C TYR A 550 5.93 -3.19 20.20
N VAL A 551 5.30 -2.89 21.34
CA VAL A 551 5.35 -1.56 21.98
C VAL A 551 6.78 -1.20 22.39
N LYS A 552 7.56 -2.14 22.95
CA LYS A 552 8.98 -1.87 23.27
C LYS A 552 9.83 -1.63 22.03
N MET A 553 9.59 -2.36 20.95
CA MET A 553 10.30 -2.18 19.69
C MET A 553 9.97 -0.81 19.08
N VAL A 554 8.68 -0.45 19.01
CA VAL A 554 8.21 0.85 18.54
C VAL A 554 8.76 1.98 19.41
N ALA A 555 8.73 1.85 20.74
CA ALA A 555 9.30 2.83 21.66
C ALA A 555 10.82 2.99 21.48
N THR A 556 11.54 1.90 21.22
CA THR A 556 13.00 1.93 21.01
C THR A 556 13.36 2.55 19.66
N VAL A 557 12.57 2.29 18.62
CA VAL A 557 12.67 2.93 17.30
C VAL A 557 12.36 4.42 17.43
N MET A 558 11.29 4.80 18.13
CA MET A 558 10.92 6.20 18.40
C MET A 558 11.98 6.93 19.25
N LYS A 559 12.63 6.25 20.20
CA LYS A 559 13.75 6.81 20.97
C LYS A 559 14.99 7.05 20.13
N LYS A 560 15.26 6.19 19.15
CA LYS A 560 16.35 6.39 18.16
C LYS A 560 16.03 7.51 17.16
N ILE A 561 14.75 7.72 16.83
CA ILE A 561 14.29 8.81 15.95
C ILE A 561 14.39 10.17 16.66
N LYS A 562 14.23 10.24 17.99
CA LYS A 562 14.34 11.48 18.79
C LYS A 562 15.77 11.84 19.26
N GLY A 563 16.80 11.14 18.79
CA GLY A 563 18.20 11.37 19.18
C GLY A 563 18.90 12.50 18.42
N PHE A 564 18.33 13.70 18.42
CA PHE A 564 19.05 14.96 18.13
C PHE A 564 18.65 15.96 19.22
N ASP A 565 19.63 16.36 20.03
CA ASP A 565 19.47 17.08 21.30
C ASP A 565 18.77 18.45 21.15
N ASP A 566 17.75 18.69 21.97
CA ASP A 566 17.19 20.02 22.26
C ASP A 566 17.53 20.40 23.72
N PRO A 567 18.32 21.47 23.96
CA PRO A 567 18.84 21.80 25.29
C PRO A 567 17.90 22.68 26.16
N TYR A 568 16.60 22.74 25.90
CA TYR A 568 15.69 23.64 26.64
C TYR A 568 14.50 22.97 27.33
N LEU A 569 14.77 22.01 28.22
CA LEU A 569 13.80 21.51 29.20
C LEU A 569 14.49 21.27 30.56
N GLU A 570 14.63 22.35 31.33
CA GLU A 570 14.49 22.35 32.80
C GLU A 570 13.16 23.01 33.18
#